data_AF-A0A1S8WUK3-F1
#
_entry.id   AF-A0A1S8WUK3-F1
#
_cell.length_a   1.000
_cell.length_b   1.000
_cell.length_c   1.000
_cell.angle_alpha   90.00
_cell.angle_beta   90.00
_cell.angle_gamma   90.00
#
_symmetry.space_group_name_H-M   'P 1'
#
loop_
_entity.id
_entity.type
_entity.pdbx_description
1 polymer ?
#
loop_
_entity_poly.entity_id
_entity_poly.type
_entity_poly.pdbx_seq_one_letter_code
_entity_poly.pdbx_strand_id
1 'polypeptide(L)'
;MKEYDKKLEGQLSEMVYRIRTELTPNDMKKLETVLILDVHCKDIVERFIRDSIMSPEEFGWESQLRFYWVRKLDSLVIRQCSAEFSYGNEYFGLNGRLVITPLTDRIYLTVTQALSLCLGGAPAGPAGTGKTETIKDLAKALGLLCVVTNCGENMDYRFHSKPDLVVHVLLGVHELLL
;
A
#
# COMPACT_ATOMS: atom_id res chain seq x y z
N MET A 1 9.06 21.90 -6.71
CA MET A 1 9.08 20.85 -5.66
C MET A 1 9.27 21.41 -4.25
N LYS A 2 10.29 22.24 -3.95
CA LYS A 2 10.46 22.87 -2.62
C LYS A 2 9.28 23.72 -2.14
N GLU A 3 8.63 24.46 -3.05
CA GLU A 3 7.41 25.21 -2.71
C GLU A 3 6.22 24.29 -2.38
N TYR A 4 6.12 23.17 -3.12
CA TYR A 4 5.09 22.16 -2.88
C TYR A 4 5.30 21.45 -1.54
N ASP A 5 6.55 21.16 -1.18
CA ASP A 5 6.89 20.60 0.13
C ASP A 5 6.45 21.50 1.30
N LYS A 6 6.68 22.82 1.21
CA LYS A 6 6.16 23.79 2.19
C LYS A 6 4.63 23.79 2.27
N LYS A 7 3.96 23.62 1.13
CA LYS A 7 2.49 23.51 1.09
C LYS A 7 2.03 22.25 1.85
N LEU A 8 2.67 21.11 1.62
CA LEU A 8 2.36 19.86 2.32
C LEU A 8 2.57 19.98 3.84
N GLU A 9 3.65 20.63 4.26
CA GLU A 9 3.93 20.91 5.68
C GLU A 9 2.82 21.76 6.33
N GLY A 10 2.33 22.78 5.61
CA GLY A 10 1.18 23.57 6.05
C GLY A 10 -0.10 22.74 6.18
N GLN A 11 -0.40 21.90 5.18
CA GLN A 11 -1.57 21.02 5.19
C GLN A 11 -1.53 20.00 6.34
N LEU A 12 -0.37 19.40 6.58
CA LEU A 12 -0.17 18.48 7.72
C LEU A 12 -0.36 19.19 9.05
N SER A 13 0.20 20.39 9.20
CA SER A 13 0.03 21.21 10.42
C SER A 13 -1.45 21.52 10.69
N GLU A 14 -2.21 21.86 9.65
CA GLU A 14 -3.65 22.08 9.76
C GLU A 14 -4.39 20.79 10.16
N MET A 15 -4.03 19.65 9.56
CA MET A 15 -4.65 18.36 9.87
C MET A 15 -4.38 17.93 11.32
N VAL A 16 -3.15 18.13 11.81
CA VAL A 16 -2.78 17.87 13.21
C VAL A 16 -3.58 18.76 14.16
N TYR A 17 -3.79 20.03 13.81
CA TYR A 17 -4.66 20.92 14.59
C TYR A 17 -6.10 20.41 14.62
N ARG A 18 -6.67 20.03 13.46
CA ARG A 18 -8.04 19.51 13.36
C ARG A 18 -8.26 18.24 14.19
N ILE A 19 -7.30 17.31 14.19
CA ILE A 19 -7.40 16.07 14.98
C ILE A 19 -7.48 16.33 16.49
N ARG A 20 -6.94 17.46 16.97
CA ARG A 20 -6.99 17.87 18.38
C ARG A 20 -8.30 18.56 18.79
N THR A 21 -9.21 18.79 17.85
CA THR A 21 -10.54 19.36 18.12
C THR A 21 -11.55 18.27 18.45
N GLU A 22 -12.74 18.66 18.90
CA GLU A 22 -13.84 17.72 19.15
C GLU A 22 -14.37 17.17 17.81
N LEU A 23 -14.23 15.86 17.61
CA LEU A 23 -14.59 15.17 16.38
C LEU A 23 -15.47 13.96 16.68
N THR A 24 -16.33 13.61 15.73
CA THR A 24 -17.04 12.33 15.80
C THR A 24 -16.05 11.17 15.64
N PRO A 25 -16.33 9.97 16.21
CA PRO A 25 -15.45 8.81 16.04
C PRO A 25 -15.16 8.45 14.58
N ASN A 26 -16.13 8.69 13.67
CA ASN A 26 -15.93 8.43 12.25
C ASN A 26 -15.03 9.47 11.58
N ASP A 27 -15.17 10.75 11.94
CA ASP A 27 -14.33 11.80 11.37
C ASP A 27 -12.90 11.71 11.87
N MET A 28 -12.71 11.31 13.14
CA MET A 28 -11.40 10.98 13.69
C MET A 28 -10.72 9.87 12.86
N LYS A 29 -11.39 8.74 12.61
CA LYS A 29 -10.84 7.64 11.80
C LYS A 29 -10.51 8.04 10.36
N LYS A 30 -11.34 8.90 9.74
CA LYS A 30 -11.07 9.44 8.40
C LYS A 30 -9.81 10.30 8.42
N LEU A 31 -9.69 11.21 9.39
CA LEU A 31 -8.54 12.10 9.49
C LEU A 31 -7.26 11.33 9.81
N GLU A 32 -7.29 10.33 10.69
CA GLU A 32 -6.16 9.44 10.93
C GLU A 32 -5.70 8.75 9.64
N THR A 33 -6.67 8.24 8.86
CA THR A 33 -6.39 7.57 7.59
C THR A 33 -5.73 8.52 6.59
N VAL A 34 -6.26 9.73 6.43
CA VAL A 34 -5.70 10.73 5.51
C VAL A 34 -4.33 11.20 6.00
N LEU A 35 -4.16 11.41 7.31
CA LEU A 35 -2.89 11.85 7.90
C LEU A 35 -1.76 10.86 7.60
N ILE A 36 -2.01 9.55 7.74
CA ILE A 36 -1.02 8.51 7.42
C ILE A 36 -0.58 8.61 5.96
N LEU A 37 -1.51 8.81 5.03
CA LEU A 37 -1.21 8.94 3.61
C LEU A 37 -0.48 10.25 3.29
N ASP A 38 -0.88 11.36 3.89
CA ASP A 38 -0.27 12.67 3.65
C ASP A 38 1.17 12.73 4.18
N VAL A 39 1.46 12.12 5.33
CA VAL A 39 2.83 11.99 5.86
C VAL A 39 3.69 11.19 4.89
N HIS A 40 3.20 10.05 4.41
CA HIS A 40 3.92 9.25 3.42
C HIS A 40 4.18 10.01 2.10
N CYS A 41 3.18 10.75 1.60
CA CYS A 41 3.34 11.61 0.43
C CYS A 41 4.40 12.70 0.63
N LYS A 42 4.45 13.33 1.82
CA LYS A 42 5.49 14.30 2.16
C LYS A 42 6.87 13.65 2.19
N ASP A 43 7.02 12.49 2.81
CA ASP A 43 8.29 11.75 2.86
C ASP A 43 8.84 11.44 1.45
N ILE A 44 7.95 11.12 0.49
CA ILE A 44 8.32 10.92 -0.93
C ILE A 44 8.81 12.24 -1.55
N VAL A 45 8.09 13.34 -1.35
CA VAL A 45 8.46 14.64 -1.91
C VAL A 45 9.79 15.14 -1.34
N GLU A 46 10.02 15.00 -0.04
CA GLU A 46 11.29 15.34 0.61
C GLU A 46 12.43 14.49 0.03
N ARG A 47 12.19 13.19 -0.19
CA ARG A 47 13.15 12.30 -0.84
C ARG A 47 13.48 12.76 -2.26
N PHE A 48 12.48 13.13 -3.06
CA PHE A 48 12.72 13.64 -4.42
C PHE A 48 13.53 14.93 -4.43
N ILE A 49 13.30 15.82 -3.46
CA ILE A 49 14.09 17.06 -3.32
C ILE A 49 15.54 16.74 -2.94
N ARG A 50 15.74 15.86 -1.95
CA ARG A 50 17.07 15.49 -1.46
C ARG A 50 17.88 14.78 -2.54
N ASP A 51 17.26 13.83 -3.23
CA ASP A 51 17.92 12.96 -4.21
C ASP A 51 17.90 13.59 -5.63
N SER A 52 17.33 14.79 -5.76
CA SER A 52 17.24 15.57 -7.01
C SER A 52 16.56 14.81 -8.17
N ILE A 53 15.46 14.13 -7.86
CA ILE A 53 14.62 13.45 -8.87
C ILE A 53 13.82 14.52 -9.62
N MET A 54 14.14 14.72 -10.90
CA MET A 54 13.61 15.82 -11.72
C MET A 54 12.82 15.33 -12.93
N SER A 55 12.95 14.05 -13.29
CA SER A 55 12.30 13.44 -14.44
C SER A 55 11.37 12.29 -14.02
N PRO A 56 10.22 12.13 -14.69
CA PRO A 56 9.32 11.00 -14.45
C PRO A 56 9.90 9.66 -14.97
N GLU A 57 10.94 9.68 -15.81
CA GLU A 57 11.63 8.48 -16.27
C GLU A 57 12.62 7.93 -15.21
N GLU A 58 12.93 8.70 -14.17
CA GLU A 58 13.83 8.27 -13.11
C GLU A 58 13.18 7.23 -12.19
N PHE A 59 14.01 6.27 -11.74
CA PHE A 59 13.56 5.19 -10.86
C PHE A 59 12.91 5.71 -9.57
N GLY A 60 13.35 6.85 -9.04
CA GLY A 60 12.74 7.48 -7.87
C GLY A 60 11.24 7.71 -8.06
N TRP A 61 10.83 8.23 -9.23
CA TRP A 61 9.44 8.44 -9.59
C TRP A 61 8.72 7.14 -9.99
N GLU A 62 9.35 6.33 -10.84
CA GLU A 62 8.77 5.08 -11.35
C GLU A 62 8.48 4.06 -10.24
N SER A 63 9.32 4.02 -9.19
CA SER A 63 9.16 3.10 -8.06
C SER A 63 7.97 3.40 -7.15
N GLN A 64 7.35 4.58 -7.26
CA GLN A 64 6.16 4.92 -6.46
C GLN A 64 4.91 4.24 -7.01
N LEU A 65 4.00 3.85 -6.09
CA LEU A 65 2.67 3.37 -6.46
C LEU A 65 1.79 4.58 -6.86
N ARG A 66 1.50 4.72 -8.15
CA ARG A 66 0.87 5.91 -8.73
C ARG A 66 -0.53 5.60 -9.24
N PHE A 67 -1.45 6.54 -9.06
CA PHE A 67 -2.88 6.40 -9.37
C PHE A 67 -3.28 7.39 -10.46
N TYR A 68 -3.87 6.90 -11.55
CA TYR A 68 -4.25 7.69 -12.71
C TYR A 68 -5.71 7.44 -13.07
N TRP A 69 -6.51 8.52 -13.15
CA TRP A 69 -7.84 8.43 -13.74
C TRP A 69 -7.76 8.43 -15.26
N VAL A 70 -8.07 7.30 -15.91
CA VAL A 70 -8.00 7.16 -17.36
C VAL A 70 -9.37 7.40 -17.97
N ARG A 71 -9.60 8.61 -18.47
CA ARG A 71 -10.90 9.04 -19.05
C ARG A 71 -11.46 8.12 -20.13
N LYS A 72 -10.59 7.47 -20.93
CA LYS A 72 -11.02 6.55 -22.00
C LYS A 72 -11.65 5.26 -21.46
N LEU A 73 -11.20 4.81 -20.29
CA LEU A 73 -11.68 3.61 -19.62
C LEU A 73 -12.73 3.94 -18.54
N ASP A 74 -12.88 5.22 -18.23
CA ASP A 74 -13.64 5.75 -17.08
C ASP A 74 -13.31 5.01 -15.78
N SER A 75 -12.03 4.72 -15.58
CA SER A 75 -11.55 3.91 -14.48
C SER A 75 -10.21 4.38 -13.92
N LEU A 76 -9.93 3.99 -12.68
CA LEU A 76 -8.66 4.23 -12.01
C LEU A 76 -7.66 3.14 -12.42
N VAL A 77 -6.51 3.57 -12.92
CA VAL A 77 -5.38 2.71 -13.30
C VAL A 77 -4.21 2.99 -12.36
N ILE A 78 -3.62 1.93 -11.84
CA ILE A 78 -2.50 1.96 -10.93
C ILE A 78 -1.24 1.57 -11.68
N ARG A 79 -0.15 2.33 -11.49
CA ARG A 79 1.14 2.08 -12.13
C ARG A 79 2.27 2.09 -11.13
N GLN A 80 3.18 1.13 -11.26
CA GLN A 80 4.43 1.08 -10.50
C GLN A 80 5.50 0.40 -11.35
N CYS A 81 6.58 1.12 -11.67
CA CYS A 81 7.55 0.74 -12.70
C CYS A 81 6.83 0.26 -13.97
N SER A 82 7.20 -0.93 -14.47
CA SER A 82 6.60 -1.58 -15.63
C SER A 82 5.22 -2.21 -15.39
N ALA A 83 4.73 -2.22 -14.15
CA ALA A 83 3.46 -2.85 -13.81
C ALA A 83 2.30 -1.86 -13.94
N GLU A 84 1.20 -2.33 -14.54
CA GLU A 84 -0.07 -1.60 -14.66
C GLU A 84 -1.22 -2.49 -14.21
N PHE A 85 -2.12 -1.95 -13.38
CA PHE A 85 -3.29 -2.65 -12.85
C PHE A 85 -4.54 -1.78 -12.97
N SER A 86 -5.67 -2.38 -13.31
CA SER A 86 -6.98 -1.76 -13.09
C SER A 86 -7.32 -1.81 -11.61
N TYR A 87 -7.88 -0.73 -11.07
CA TYR A 87 -8.36 -0.73 -9.69
C TYR A 87 -9.56 -1.68 -9.53
N GLY A 88 -9.53 -2.53 -8.50
CA GLY A 88 -10.54 -3.60 -8.32
C GLY A 88 -11.90 -3.14 -7.80
N ASN A 89 -12.01 -1.93 -7.26
CA ASN A 89 -13.26 -1.35 -6.71
C ASN A 89 -13.90 -2.11 -5.53
N GLU A 90 -13.13 -2.92 -4.80
CA GLU A 90 -13.63 -3.58 -3.59
C GLU A 90 -13.90 -2.56 -2.46
N TYR A 91 -15.02 -2.73 -1.75
CA TYR A 91 -15.40 -1.84 -0.65
C TYR A 91 -14.83 -2.32 0.69
N PHE A 92 -13.90 -1.54 1.26
CA PHE A 92 -13.28 -1.87 2.54
C PHE A 92 -13.86 -1.11 3.74
N GLY A 93 -14.77 -0.15 3.55
CA GLY A 93 -15.25 0.73 4.62
C GLY A 93 -14.16 1.54 5.32
N LEU A 94 -14.44 2.04 6.53
CA LEU A 94 -13.50 2.81 7.36
C LEU A 94 -12.54 1.87 8.13
N ASN A 95 -11.79 1.08 7.37
CA ASN A 95 -10.72 0.24 7.89
C ASN A 95 -9.39 0.98 7.72
N GLY A 96 -8.81 1.43 8.83
CA GLY A 96 -7.59 2.26 8.86
C GLY A 96 -6.43 1.74 8.01
N ARG A 97 -5.46 2.62 7.76
CA ARG A 97 -4.28 2.34 6.92
C ARG A 97 -3.08 1.91 7.75
N LEU A 98 -2.25 1.04 7.16
CA LEU A 98 -0.93 0.77 7.70
C LEU A 98 -0.04 2.00 7.50
N VAL A 99 0.80 2.33 8.47
CA VAL A 99 1.83 3.37 8.29
C VAL A 99 2.83 2.90 7.25
N ILE A 100 2.92 3.63 6.14
CA ILE A 100 3.79 3.27 5.02
C ILE A 100 5.19 3.78 5.30
N THR A 101 6.16 2.86 5.28
CA THR A 101 7.58 3.14 5.50
C THR A 101 8.39 2.76 4.27
N PRO A 102 9.67 3.16 4.16
CA PRO A 102 10.53 2.73 3.05
C PRO A 102 10.66 1.20 2.92
N LEU A 103 10.47 0.45 4.01
CA LEU A 103 10.46 -1.00 3.97
C LEU A 103 9.16 -1.53 3.33
N THR A 104 8.01 -0.96 3.72
CA THR A 104 6.70 -1.27 3.15
C THR A 104 6.66 -0.98 1.65
N ASP A 105 7.21 0.16 1.21
CA ASP A 105 7.30 0.55 -0.21
C ASP A 105 8.06 -0.48 -1.04
N ARG A 106 9.17 -1.02 -0.52
CA ARG A 106 9.96 -2.05 -1.20
C ARG A 106 9.17 -3.36 -1.34
N ILE A 107 8.39 -3.72 -0.33
CA ILE A 107 7.50 -4.87 -0.41
C ILE A 107 6.42 -4.62 -1.47
N TYR A 108 5.82 -3.43 -1.51
CA TYR A 108 4.84 -3.07 -2.55
C TYR A 108 5.44 -3.21 -3.94
N LEU A 109 6.61 -2.62 -4.17
CA LEU A 109 7.32 -2.71 -5.44
C LEU A 109 7.60 -4.16 -5.85
N THR A 110 8.05 -4.99 -4.92
CA THR A 110 8.39 -6.40 -5.20
C THR A 110 7.14 -7.19 -5.56
N VAL A 111 6.06 -7.01 -4.79
CA VAL A 111 4.80 -7.73 -5.00
C VAL A 111 4.11 -7.27 -6.27
N THR A 112 4.07 -5.97 -6.58
CA THR A 112 3.48 -5.48 -7.82
C THR A 112 4.26 -5.95 -9.05
N GLN A 113 5.60 -6.01 -9.00
CA GLN A 113 6.35 -6.62 -10.11
C GLN A 113 6.12 -8.13 -10.23
N ALA A 114 5.96 -8.87 -9.13
CA ALA A 114 5.60 -10.28 -9.20
C ALA A 114 4.21 -10.47 -9.82
N LEU A 115 3.23 -9.68 -9.40
CA LEU A 115 1.86 -9.73 -9.90
C LEU A 115 1.75 -9.43 -11.40
N SER A 116 2.55 -8.48 -11.92
CA SER A 116 2.57 -8.19 -13.36
C SER A 116 3.12 -9.34 -14.21
N LEU A 117 3.88 -10.26 -13.59
CA LEU A 117 4.41 -11.49 -14.19
C LEU A 117 3.53 -12.72 -13.90
N CYS A 118 2.32 -12.53 -13.35
CA CYS A 118 1.44 -13.60 -12.89
C CYS A 118 2.09 -14.52 -11.83
N LEU A 119 2.99 -13.96 -11.01
CA LEU A 119 3.63 -14.64 -9.88
C LEU A 119 3.08 -14.14 -8.55
N GLY A 120 3.17 -14.98 -7.52
CA GLY A 120 2.91 -14.58 -6.14
C GLY A 120 4.13 -13.91 -5.48
N GLY A 121 3.89 -13.15 -4.41
CA GLY A 121 4.94 -12.62 -3.55
C GLY A 121 4.98 -13.35 -2.21
N ALA A 122 6.18 -13.66 -1.71
CA ALA A 122 6.38 -14.28 -0.40
C ALA A 122 7.26 -13.39 0.49
N PRO A 123 6.68 -12.38 1.19
CA PRO A 123 7.42 -11.63 2.19
C PRO A 123 7.85 -12.57 3.33
N ALA A 124 9.15 -12.65 3.61
CA ALA A 124 9.71 -13.48 4.66
C ALA A 124 10.29 -12.60 5.79
N GLY A 125 10.20 -13.10 7.03
CA GLY A 125 10.74 -12.42 8.21
C GLY A 125 10.09 -12.91 9.52
N PRO A 126 10.61 -12.49 10.69
CA PRO A 126 10.11 -12.94 11.99
C PRO A 126 8.61 -12.70 12.21
N ALA A 127 7.97 -13.46 13.09
CA ALA A 127 6.58 -13.22 13.46
C ALA A 127 6.39 -11.79 14.01
N GLY A 128 5.21 -11.19 13.75
CA GLY A 128 4.89 -9.84 14.24
C GLY A 128 5.55 -8.67 13.49
N THR A 129 6.28 -8.90 12.39
CA THR A 129 6.96 -7.85 11.61
C THR A 129 6.09 -7.15 10.55
N GLY A 130 4.76 -7.26 10.64
CA GLY A 130 3.85 -6.51 9.76
C GLY A 130 3.71 -7.05 8.32
N LYS A 131 4.18 -8.27 8.03
CA LYS A 131 4.16 -8.87 6.68
C LYS A 131 2.74 -9.00 6.13
N THR A 132 1.84 -9.56 6.94
CA THR A 132 0.43 -9.74 6.60
C THR A 132 -0.25 -8.40 6.37
N GLU A 133 -0.01 -7.46 7.28
CA GLU A 133 -0.60 -6.13 7.30
C GLU A 133 -0.15 -5.33 6.08
N THR A 134 1.11 -5.50 5.66
CA THR A 134 1.66 -4.91 4.44
C THR A 134 0.91 -5.39 3.20
N ILE A 135 0.69 -6.70 3.06
CA ILE A 135 -0.06 -7.21 1.90
C ILE A 135 -1.53 -6.80 1.96
N LYS A 136 -2.15 -6.80 3.15
CA LYS A 136 -3.52 -6.29 3.33
C LYS A 136 -3.64 -4.83 2.91
N ASP A 137 -2.69 -3.97 3.27
CA ASP A 137 -2.71 -2.55 2.88
C ASP A 137 -2.45 -2.36 1.38
N LEU A 138 -1.56 -3.15 0.78
CA LEU A 138 -1.39 -3.18 -0.69
C LEU A 138 -2.68 -3.58 -1.40
N ALA A 139 -3.35 -4.64 -0.93
CA ALA A 139 -4.61 -5.10 -1.52
C ALA A 139 -5.69 -4.02 -1.43
N LYS A 140 -5.79 -3.29 -0.30
CA LYS A 140 -6.64 -2.11 -0.18
C LYS A 140 -6.28 -1.03 -1.20
N ALA A 141 -4.98 -0.76 -1.39
CA ALA A 141 -4.51 0.21 -2.38
C ALA A 141 -4.84 -0.21 -3.81
N LEU A 142 -4.83 -1.50 -4.12
CA LEU A 142 -5.22 -2.05 -5.43
C LEU A 142 -6.74 -2.21 -5.61
N GLY A 143 -7.52 -2.06 -4.54
CA GLY A 143 -8.96 -2.28 -4.59
C GLY A 143 -9.35 -3.76 -4.66
N LEU A 144 -8.51 -4.67 -4.15
CA LEU A 144 -8.65 -6.12 -4.29
C LEU A 144 -8.97 -6.81 -2.96
N LEU A 145 -9.85 -7.82 -3.01
CA LEU A 145 -10.12 -8.68 -1.85
C LEU A 145 -8.84 -9.42 -1.41
N CYS A 146 -8.44 -9.22 -0.16
CA CYS A 146 -7.34 -9.91 0.48
C CYS A 146 -7.86 -11.02 1.39
N VAL A 147 -7.63 -12.28 1.03
CA VAL A 147 -7.94 -13.42 1.91
C VAL A 147 -6.66 -13.89 2.56
N VAL A 148 -6.64 -13.87 3.89
CA VAL A 148 -5.52 -14.36 4.69
C VAL A 148 -5.88 -15.70 5.27
N THR A 149 -5.11 -16.71 4.90
CA THR A 149 -5.25 -18.07 5.43
C THR A 149 -4.08 -18.34 6.36
N ASN A 150 -4.41 -18.69 7.60
CA ASN A 150 -3.39 -19.13 8.55
C ASN A 150 -3.04 -20.59 8.26
N CYS A 151 -1.75 -20.85 8.02
CA CYS A 151 -1.24 -22.19 7.75
C CYS A 151 -0.94 -22.95 9.05
N GLY A 152 -1.99 -23.23 9.83
CA GLY A 152 -1.90 -24.11 10.99
C GLY A 152 -1.86 -25.59 10.61
N GLU A 153 -1.64 -26.45 11.60
CA GLU A 153 -1.44 -27.90 11.46
C GLU A 153 -2.59 -28.65 10.75
N ASN A 154 -3.78 -28.03 10.68
CA ASN A 154 -4.98 -28.62 10.06
C ASN A 154 -5.22 -28.18 8.59
N MET A 155 -4.22 -27.61 7.90
CA MET A 155 -4.41 -27.24 6.49
C MET A 155 -4.25 -28.45 5.55
N ASP A 156 -5.36 -28.94 5.03
CA ASP A 156 -5.39 -30.01 4.03
C ASP A 156 -5.17 -29.53 2.58
N TYR A 157 -4.59 -30.39 1.75
CA TYR A 157 -4.33 -30.13 0.32
C TYR A 157 -5.59 -29.73 -0.49
N ARG A 158 -6.79 -30.07 -0.02
CA ARG A 158 -8.06 -29.74 -0.68
C ARG A 158 -8.37 -28.23 -0.66
N PHE A 159 -7.77 -27.48 0.26
CA PHE A 159 -8.03 -26.04 0.43
C PHE A 159 -7.51 -25.18 -0.74
N HIS A 160 -6.51 -25.66 -1.49
CA HIS A 160 -5.83 -24.92 -2.56
C HIS A 160 -6.49 -25.03 -3.96
N SER A 161 -7.71 -25.54 -4.05
CA SER A 161 -8.32 -25.94 -5.33
C SER A 161 -9.24 -24.89 -5.99
N LYS A 162 -9.27 -23.63 -5.53
CA LYS A 162 -10.13 -22.58 -6.11
C LYS A 162 -9.36 -21.50 -6.88
N PRO A 163 -9.68 -21.28 -8.18
CA PRO A 163 -9.09 -20.24 -8.99
C PRO A 163 -9.95 -18.96 -8.91
N ASP A 164 -9.80 -18.18 -7.84
CA ASP A 164 -10.37 -16.84 -7.77
C ASP A 164 -9.24 -15.80 -7.80
N LEU A 165 -9.52 -14.62 -8.38
CA LEU A 165 -8.58 -13.49 -8.46
C LEU A 165 -8.42 -12.83 -7.07
N VAL A 166 -7.85 -13.59 -6.14
CA VAL A 166 -7.71 -13.24 -4.73
C VAL A 166 -6.22 -13.09 -4.44
N VAL A 167 -5.84 -11.99 -3.78
CA VAL A 167 -4.49 -11.90 -3.21
C VAL A 167 -4.46 -12.86 -2.02
N HIS A 168 -4.01 -14.08 -2.27
CA HIS A 168 -3.80 -15.08 -1.22
C HIS A 168 -2.50 -14.74 -0.49
N VAL A 169 -2.65 -14.32 0.76
CA VAL A 169 -1.52 -14.25 1.69
C VAL A 169 -1.45 -15.57 2.42
N LEU A 170 -0.55 -16.44 1.99
CA LEU A 170 -0.19 -17.63 2.75
C LEU A 170 0.79 -17.21 3.85
N LEU A 171 0.34 -17.28 5.11
CA LEU A 171 1.21 -17.09 6.25
C LEU A 171 1.85 -18.42 6.61
N GLY A 172 3.04 -18.68 6.05
CA GLY A 172 3.90 -19.73 6.57
C GLY A 172 4.35 -19.36 7.98
N VAL A 173 3.85 -20.06 8.99
CA VAL A 173 4.55 -20.18 10.28
C VAL A 173 5.73 -21.12 10.03
N HIS A 174 6.78 -20.60 9.40
CA HIS A 174 8.06 -21.28 9.42
C HIS A 174 9.00 -20.44 10.27
N GLU A 175 9.01 -20.74 11.57
CA GLU A 175 10.28 -20.83 12.27
C GLU A 175 11.19 -21.70 11.41
N LEU A 176 12.22 -21.10 10.82
CA LEU A 176 13.46 -21.74 10.40
C LEU A 176 14.35 -20.69 9.74
N LEU A 177 15.19 -20.06 10.55
CA LEU A 177 16.65 -19.99 10.39
C LEU A 177 17.26 -19.06 11.46
N LEU A 178 17.25 -19.52 12.71
CA LEU A 178 18.44 -19.79 13.54
C LEU A 178 18.03 -20.59 14.77
#